data_AF-A0A5K1BHB5-F1
#
_entry.id   AF-A0A5K1BHB5-F1
#
_cell.length_a   1.000
_cell.length_b   1.000
_cell.length_c   1.000
_cell.angle_alpha   90.00
_cell.angle_beta   90.00
_cell.angle_gamma   90.00
#
_symmetry.space_group_name_H-M   'P 1'
#
loop_
_entity.id
_entity.type
_entity.pdbx_description
1 polymer ?
#
loop_
_entity_poly.entity_id
_entity_poly.type
_entity_poly.pdbx_seq_one_letter_code
_entity_poly.pdbx_strand_id
1 'polypeptide(L)' 'GIRCVKNVTIHSASILSINAGEHWLGIAAADNSMSLFHRPQERFGSFSSPGSKMAGWQLYRTPQRTVAM' A
#
# COMPACT_ATOMS: atom_id res chain seq x y z
N GLY A 1 -0.88 -21.53 -8.83
CA GLY A 1 -1.44 -20.60 -9.83
C GLY A 1 -1.57 -19.22 -9.22
N ILE A 2 -1.31 -18.17 -10.01
CA ILE A 2 -1.45 -16.77 -9.55
C ILE A 2 -2.94 -16.43 -9.47
N ARG A 3 -3.36 -15.80 -8.38
CA ARG A 3 -4.76 -15.37 -8.16
C ARG A 3 -4.78 -13.95 -7.65
N CYS A 4 -5.59 -13.09 -8.27
CA CYS A 4 -5.90 -11.81 -7.69
C CYS A 4 -6.79 -12.02 -6.46
N VAL A 5 -6.31 -11.62 -5.29
CA VAL A 5 -7.07 -11.73 -4.03
C VAL A 5 -7.85 -10.45 -3.72
N LYS A 6 -7.44 -9.30 -4.30
CA LYS A 6 -8.10 -8.02 -4.11
C LYS A 6 -7.66 -6.97 -5.13
N ASN A 7 -8.62 -6.13 -5.54
CA ASN A 7 -8.35 -4.88 -6.28
C ASN A 7 -8.49 -3.69 -5.33
N VAL A 8 -7.64 -2.68 -5.50
CA VAL A 8 -7.68 -1.44 -4.72
C VAL A 8 -7.49 -0.23 -5.61
N THR A 9 -8.26 0.83 -5.32
CA THR A 9 -8.13 2.13 -5.97
C THR A 9 -7.63 3.12 -4.93
N ILE A 10 -6.36 3.51 -5.02
CA ILE A 10 -5.69 4.35 -4.02
C ILE A 10 -5.34 5.73 -4.59
N HIS A 11 -4.99 5.79 -5.87
CA HIS A 11 -4.63 7.01 -6.58
C HIS A 11 -5.65 7.35 -7.66
N SER A 12 -5.73 8.63 -7.98
CA SER A 12 -6.64 9.17 -9.01
C SER A 12 -6.02 9.21 -10.41
N ALA A 13 -4.71 8.98 -10.51
CA ALA A 13 -3.95 8.95 -11.75
C ALA A 13 -3.20 7.63 -11.92
N SER A 14 -2.58 7.44 -13.08
CA SER A 14 -1.81 6.24 -13.40
C SER A 14 -0.72 5.96 -12.37
N ILE A 15 -0.59 4.68 -11.99
CA ILE A 15 0.52 4.21 -11.16
C ILE A 15 1.78 4.20 -12.02
N LEU A 16 2.83 4.87 -11.54
CA LEU A 16 4.10 5.02 -12.25
C LEU A 16 5.14 4.00 -11.77
N SER A 17 5.13 3.68 -10.48
CA SER A 17 6.05 2.69 -9.90
C SER A 17 5.45 2.02 -8.67
N ILE A 18 5.89 0.78 -8.47
CA ILE A 18 5.57 -0.04 -7.30
C ILE A 18 6.87 -0.61 -6.79
N ASN A 19 7.14 -0.45 -5.49
CA ASN A 19 8.24 -1.11 -4.82
C ASN A 19 7.68 -2.00 -3.70
N ALA A 20 7.86 -3.32 -3.83
CA ALA A 20 7.36 -4.30 -2.89
C ALA A 20 8.55 -4.99 -2.18
N GLY A 21 8.72 -4.68 -0.90
CA GLY A 21 9.62 -5.40 0.00
C GLY A 21 8.85 -6.36 0.92
N GLU A 22 9.57 -6.96 1.87
CA GLU A 22 9.00 -7.92 2.82
C GLU A 22 7.93 -7.31 3.74
N HIS A 23 8.21 -6.11 4.26
CA HIS A 23 7.36 -5.41 5.24
C HIS A 23 6.79 -4.09 4.73
N TRP A 24 7.29 -3.58 3.60
CA TRP A 24 6.91 -2.28 3.06
C TRP A 24 6.51 -2.39 1.59
N LEU A 25 5.43 -1.70 1.24
CA LEU A 25 4.94 -1.56 -0.13
C LEU A 25 4.76 -0.08 -0.42
N GLY A 26 5.57 0.46 -1.32
CA GLY A 26 5.48 1.82 -1.83
C GLY A 26 4.79 1.84 -3.19
N ILE A 27 3.85 2.76 -3.37
CA ILE A 27 3.15 3.00 -4.63
C ILE A 27 3.27 4.49 -4.96
N ALA A 28 3.83 4.82 -6.13
CA ALA A 28 3.90 6.18 -6.63
C ALA A 28 2.98 6.35 -7.85
N ALA A 29 2.29 7.48 -7.91
CA ALA A 29 1.35 7.77 -8.98
C ALA A 29 1.62 9.14 -9.62
N ALA A 30 1.09 9.32 -10.83
CA ALA A 30 1.21 10.54 -11.62
C ALA A 30 0.44 11.74 -11.02
N ASP A 31 -0.33 11.54 -9.94
CA ASP A 31 -0.97 12.62 -9.19
C ASP A 31 -0.04 13.26 -8.14
N ASN A 32 1.29 13.10 -8.33
CA ASN A 32 2.36 13.59 -7.45
C ASN A 32 2.18 13.17 -5.99
N SER A 33 1.61 11.98 -5.78
CA SER A 33 1.45 11.40 -4.47
C SER A 33 2.05 9.99 -4.39
N MET A 34 2.35 9.58 -3.17
CA MET A 34 2.89 8.26 -2.87
C MET A 34 2.14 7.68 -1.69
N SER A 35 1.67 6.44 -1.81
CA SER A 35 1.11 5.69 -0.68
C SER A 35 2.13 4.66 -0.20
N LEU A 36 2.36 4.65 1.11
CA LEU A 36 3.25 3.70 1.77
C LEU A 36 2.42 2.80 2.67
N PHE A 37 2.52 1.49 2.42
CA PHE A 37 1.85 0.46 3.18
C PHE A 37 2.87 -0.32 4.00
N HIS A 38 2.51 -0.60 5.25
CA HIS A 38 3.25 -1.47 6.15
C HIS A 38 2.50 -2.78 6.28
N ARG A 39 3.21 -3.90 6.18
CA ARG A 39 2.71 -5.21 6.60
C ARG A 39 3.35 -5.53 7.94
N PRO A 40 2.63 -5.37 9.07
CA PRO A 40 3.14 -5.78 10.37
C PRO A 40 3.56 -7.25 10.30
N GLN A 41 4.78 -7.54 10.75
CA GLN A 41 5.26 -8.90 10.90
C GLN A 41 4.33 -9.62 11.88
N GLU A 42 3.87 -10.82 11.51
CA GLU A 42 3.16 -11.68 12.45
C GLU A 42 4.12 -12.03 13.60
N ARG A 43 4.05 -11.29 14.71
CA ARG A 43 4.50 -11.85 15.99
C ARG A 43 3.56 -13.02 16.26
N PHE A 44 4.13 -14.21 16.30
CA PHE A 44 3.49 -15.46 16.71
C PHE A 44 2.25 -15.19 17.59
N GLY A 45 1.05 -15.32 17.00
CA GLY A 45 -0.20 -15.39 17.76
C GLY A 45 -1.25 -14.29 17.60
N SER A 46 -1.14 -13.32 16.68
CA SER A 46 -2.23 -12.35 16.50
C SER A 46 -2.72 -12.25 15.06
N PHE A 47 -3.92 -12.77 14.86
CA PHE A 47 -4.66 -12.77 13.60
C PHE A 47 -4.87 -11.34 13.08
N SER A 48 -4.61 -11.18 11.78
CA SER A 48 -5.21 -10.20 10.85
C SER A 48 -6.05 -9.10 11.52
N SER A 49 -5.53 -7.88 11.57
CA SER A 49 -6.32 -6.72 12.02
C SER A 49 -7.65 -6.66 11.25
N PRO A 50 -8.80 -6.77 11.93
CA PRO A 50 -10.11 -6.72 11.30
C PRO A 50 -10.34 -5.28 10.82
N GLY A 51 -10.01 -5.02 9.56
CA GLY A 51 -10.04 -3.68 8.97
C GLY A 51 -8.98 -3.44 7.91
N SER A 52 -7.97 -4.32 7.78
CA SER A 52 -6.95 -4.15 6.73
C SER A 52 -7.53 -4.43 5.35
N LYS A 53 -7.89 -3.36 4.66
CA LYS A 53 -8.39 -3.35 3.28
C LYS A 53 -7.37 -3.85 2.24
N MET A 54 -6.16 -4.26 2.62
CA MET A 54 -5.29 -5.10 1.79
C MET A 54 -4.72 -6.22 2.66
N ALA A 55 -4.54 -7.41 2.09
CA ALA A 55 -4.17 -8.67 2.77
C ALA A 55 -2.97 -8.54 3.74
N GLY A 56 -3.21 -8.08 4.96
CA GLY A 56 -2.16 -7.71 5.93
C GLY A 56 -1.44 -6.38 5.67
N TRP A 57 -1.63 -5.74 4.51
CA TRP A 57 -1.04 -4.44 4.17
C TRP A 57 -1.90 -3.29 4.67
N GLN A 58 -1.37 -2.52 5.61
CA GLN A 58 -2.04 -1.36 6.22
C GLN A 58 -1.47 -0.07 5.65
N LEU A 59 -2.34 0.88 5.28
CA LEU A 59 -1.87 2.19 4.83
C LEU A 59 -1.19 2.87 6.02
N TYR A 60 0.11 3.07 5.91
CA TYR A 60 0.89 3.76 6.92
C TYR A 60 0.77 5.28 6.73
N ARG A 61 0.98 5.75 5.49
CA ARG A 61 0.78 7.14 5.12
C ARG A 61 0.54 7.31 3.63
N THR A 62 -0.16 8.37 3.28
CA THR A 62 -0.12 8.97 1.95
C THR A 62 0.31 10.43 2.17
N PRO A 63 1.58 10.80 1.95
CA PRO A 63 1.99 12.20 1.87
C PRO A 63 0.97 13.00 1.04
N GLN A 64 0.61 14.18 1.56
CA GLN A 64 -0.29 15.07 0.84
C GLN A 64 0.30 15.40 -0.53
N ARG A 65 -0.57 15.53 -1.53
CA ARG A 65 -0.17 15.93 -2.90
C ARG A 65 0.76 17.13 -2.77
N THR A 66 2.03 16.90 -3.08
CA THR A 66 3.03 17.96 -3.04
C THR A 66 3.25 18.36 -4.47
N VAL A 67 2.92 19.60 -4.81
CA VAL A 67 3.30 20.16 -6.10
C VAL A 67 4.81 20.36 -6.01
N ALA A 68 5.58 19.56 -6.75
CA ALA A 68 6.98 19.88 -6.97
C ALA A 68 6.99 21.20 -7.76
N MET A 69 7.47 22.27 -7.13
CA MET A 69 7.72 23.55 -7.78
C MET A 69 9.05 23.49 -8.53
#